data_AF-A0A443KDJ4-F1
#
_entry.id   AF-A0A443KDJ4-F1
#
_cell.length_a   1.000
_cell.length_b   1.000
_cell.length_c   1.000
_cell.angle_alpha   90.00
_cell.angle_beta   90.00
_cell.angle_gamma   90.00
#
_symmetry.space_group_name_H-M   'P 1'
#
loop_
_entity.id
_entity.type
_entity.pdbx_description
1 polymer ?
#
loop_
_entity_poly.entity_id
_entity_poly.type
_entity_poly.pdbx_seq_one_letter_code
_entity_poly.pdbx_strand_id
1 'polypeptide(L)'
;MSDPASNRHLYWAVAAAACLAVAGGAAFYYATLKNAEAARGQTADRTVTITATACEPMELSVPGGRRSFEIINASDRPIEWEILDGVMVLAERENIAPGFRAGLTVQLQPGSYQMACGLLSNPRGTLTVTPSDEAAQAASEVTLRKFLGPLSEYRVYLVMQGNAALKSAQDLRAAIASGDVAAAQTAWAAARLPWRHIQPLAYRFSDLEGRIDARATYLAGREEDPAFTGYHRLEYGLFARKSTEDLLPVADQLVTDLEILKTRLREAPLDPQLLISLPVDTVERIAQGQITEGENIYAGNDLADLQASVEGVAKLVGLLRAVVAPVDPQLDERIGARLAQVQADLDALKQDGGFPPYTSVPADRRAALAADMTGLGAALGALQDVIGMN
;
A
#
# COMPACT_ATOMS: atom_id res chain seq x y z
N MET A 1 27.20 -74.09 -8.68
CA MET A 1 28.00 -73.44 -9.74
C MET A 1 27.21 -72.24 -10.19
N SER A 2 27.54 -71.06 -9.69
CA SER A 2 26.87 -69.81 -10.05
C SER A 2 27.76 -69.12 -11.09
N ASP A 3 27.23 -68.93 -12.30
CA ASP A 3 27.94 -68.27 -13.40
C ASP A 3 28.37 -66.84 -13.00
N PRO A 4 29.59 -66.39 -13.35
CA PRO A 4 29.98 -65.02 -13.13
C PRO A 4 29.14 -64.11 -14.04
N ALA A 5 28.27 -63.31 -13.42
CA ALA A 5 27.45 -62.34 -14.13
C ALA A 5 28.35 -61.43 -15.00
N SER A 6 28.00 -61.36 -16.28
CA SER A 6 28.75 -60.67 -17.32
C SER A 6 28.97 -59.18 -16.99
N ASN A 7 30.25 -58.78 -16.85
CA ASN A 7 30.73 -57.40 -16.64
C ASN A 7 30.36 -56.41 -17.77
N ARG A 8 29.66 -56.86 -18.82
CA ARG A 8 29.30 -56.06 -19.99
C ARG A 8 28.41 -54.87 -19.65
N HIS A 9 27.53 -55.02 -18.66
CA HIS A 9 26.66 -53.93 -18.20
C HIS A 9 27.44 -52.82 -17.47
N LEU A 10 28.53 -53.17 -16.77
CA LEU A 10 29.40 -52.21 -16.10
C LEU A 10 30.18 -51.37 -17.13
N TYR A 11 30.71 -51.99 -18.18
CA TYR A 11 31.41 -51.28 -19.25
C TYR A 11 30.48 -50.31 -20.00
N TRP A 12 29.22 -50.70 -20.26
CA TRP A 12 28.23 -49.79 -20.85
C TRP A 12 27.86 -48.63 -19.93
N ALA A 13 27.73 -48.88 -18.62
CA ALA A 13 27.47 -47.82 -17.65
C ALA A 13 28.63 -46.81 -17.56
N VAL A 14 29.88 -47.28 -17.56
CA VAL A 14 31.07 -46.41 -17.55
C VAL A 14 31.19 -45.61 -18.85
N ALA A 15 30.93 -46.23 -20.00
CA ALA A 15 30.92 -45.53 -21.29
C ALA A 15 29.83 -44.45 -21.35
N ALA A 16 28.62 -44.75 -20.85
CA ALA A 16 27.54 -43.77 -20.77
C ALA A 16 27.87 -42.59 -19.85
N ALA A 17 28.48 -42.85 -18.68
CA ALA A 17 28.92 -41.82 -17.76
C ALA A 17 30.03 -40.93 -18.35
N ALA A 18 30.98 -41.51 -19.06
CA ALA A 18 32.03 -40.76 -19.76
C ALA A 18 31.46 -39.86 -20.86
N CYS A 19 30.51 -40.36 -21.65
CA CYS A 19 29.81 -39.57 -22.66
C CYS A 19 29.02 -38.41 -22.04
N LEU A 20 28.34 -38.63 -20.92
CA LEU A 20 27.62 -37.58 -20.19
C LEU A 20 28.58 -36.51 -19.64
N ALA A 21 29.73 -36.90 -19.11
CA ALA A 21 30.73 -35.96 -18.61
C ALA A 21 31.32 -35.09 -19.73
N VAL A 22 31.63 -35.68 -20.89
CA VAL A 22 32.11 -34.95 -22.07
C VAL A 22 31.03 -34.01 -22.62
N ALA A 23 29.78 -34.47 -22.70
CA ALA A 23 28.66 -33.64 -23.13
C ALA A 23 28.40 -32.47 -22.16
N GLY A 24 28.48 -32.71 -20.85
CA GLY A 24 28.38 -31.67 -19.83
C GLY A 24 29.51 -30.65 -19.93
N GLY A 25 30.76 -31.11 -20.11
CA GLY A 25 31.91 -30.23 -20.33
C GLY A 25 31.79 -29.40 -21.60
N ALA A 26 31.33 -29.99 -22.71
CA ALA A 26 31.10 -29.28 -23.96
C ALA A 26 29.96 -28.26 -23.84
N ALA A 27 28.85 -28.60 -23.17
CA ALA A 27 27.74 -27.68 -22.92
C ALA A 27 28.18 -26.52 -22.02
N PHE A 28 28.97 -26.78 -20.98
CA PHE A 28 29.54 -25.74 -20.11
C PHE A 28 30.52 -24.83 -20.88
N TYR A 29 31.40 -25.41 -21.71
CA TYR A 29 32.31 -24.65 -22.56
C TYR A 29 31.56 -23.79 -23.60
N TYR A 30 30.51 -24.33 -24.20
CA TYR A 30 29.66 -23.60 -25.12
C TYR A 30 28.89 -22.46 -24.42
N ALA A 31 28.33 -22.72 -23.24
CA ALA A 31 27.63 -21.70 -22.44
C ALA A 31 28.58 -20.58 -21.99
N THR A 32 29.82 -20.92 -21.62
CA THR A 32 30.84 -19.92 -21.27
C THR A 32 31.27 -19.07 -22.47
N LEU A 33 31.42 -19.65 -23.66
CA LEU A 33 31.66 -18.89 -24.89
C LEU A 33 30.48 -17.97 -25.25
N LYS A 34 29.24 -18.45 -25.15
CA LYS A 34 28.02 -17.66 -25.40
C LYS A 34 27.87 -16.49 -24.42
N ASN A 35 28.13 -16.71 -23.14
CA ASN A 35 28.13 -15.64 -22.13
C ASN A 35 29.26 -14.63 -22.36
N ALA A 36 30.45 -15.09 -22.79
CA ALA A 36 31.55 -14.21 -23.16
C ALA A 36 31.24 -13.38 -24.41
N GLU A 37 30.52 -13.94 -25.41
CA GLU A 37 30.02 -13.19 -26.57
C GLU A 37 28.95 -12.17 -26.19
N ALA A 38 27.98 -12.54 -25.33
CA ALA A 38 26.95 -11.64 -24.83
C ALA A 38 27.55 -10.46 -24.03
N ALA A 39 28.65 -10.70 -23.31
CA ALA A 39 29.41 -9.67 -22.59
C ALA A 39 30.29 -8.82 -23.53
N ARG A 40 30.82 -9.38 -24.62
CA ARG A 40 31.66 -8.67 -25.61
C ARG A 40 30.89 -7.68 -26.50
N GLY A 41 29.56 -7.76 -26.54
CA GLY A 41 28.70 -6.89 -27.35
C GLY A 41 28.12 -5.66 -26.64
N GLN A 42 28.23 -5.56 -25.31
CA GLN A 42 27.80 -4.37 -24.57
C GLN A 42 28.99 -3.43 -24.42
N THR A 43 29.04 -2.40 -25.25
CA THR A 43 29.91 -1.24 -25.00
C THR A 43 29.42 -0.61 -23.69
N ALA A 44 30.32 -0.44 -22.72
CA ALA A 44 29.96 0.25 -21.48
C ALA A 44 29.50 1.68 -21.81
N ASP A 45 28.52 2.19 -21.06
CA ASP A 45 27.97 3.53 -21.28
C ASP A 45 29.06 4.60 -21.20
N ARG A 46 30.03 4.41 -20.29
CA ARG A 46 31.20 5.28 -20.12
C ARG A 46 32.45 4.47 -19.80
N THR A 47 33.59 4.99 -20.20
CA THR A 47 34.90 4.48 -19.82
C THR A 47 35.55 5.46 -18.85
N VAL A 48 36.17 4.95 -17.79
CA VAL A 48 36.95 5.71 -16.82
C VAL A 48 38.36 5.11 -16.76
N THR A 49 39.35 5.90 -17.14
CA THR A 49 40.75 5.49 -17.06
C THR A 49 41.35 6.01 -15.77
N ILE A 50 41.94 5.15 -14.95
CA ILE A 50 42.59 5.53 -13.70
C ILE A 50 44.09 5.54 -13.93
N THR A 51 44.68 6.72 -13.82
CA THR A 51 46.12 6.94 -13.85
C THR A 51 46.71 6.79 -12.44
N ALA A 52 48.02 6.98 -12.29
CA ALA A 52 48.63 7.01 -10.97
C ALA A 52 48.07 8.11 -10.04
N THR A 53 47.44 9.15 -10.57
CA THR A 53 47.06 10.35 -9.80
C THR A 53 45.61 10.81 -9.94
N ALA A 54 44.85 10.33 -10.93
CA ALA A 54 43.49 10.83 -11.20
C ALA A 54 42.65 9.85 -12.04
N CYS A 55 41.34 10.09 -12.10
CA CYS A 55 40.47 9.54 -13.14
C CYS A 55 40.53 10.41 -14.40
N GLU A 56 40.38 9.77 -15.55
CA GLU A 56 40.12 10.42 -16.83
C GLU A 56 38.83 9.84 -17.41
N PRO A 57 37.74 10.64 -17.50
CA PRO A 57 37.62 12.02 -17.04
C PRO A 57 37.44 12.16 -15.50
N MET A 58 37.80 13.33 -14.95
CA MET A 58 37.51 13.69 -13.55
C MET A 58 36.07 14.17 -13.33
N GLU A 59 35.38 14.56 -14.39
CA GLU A 59 33.97 14.95 -14.38
C GLU A 59 33.22 14.12 -15.40
N LEU A 60 32.14 13.49 -14.96
CA LEU A 60 31.34 12.60 -15.79
C LEU A 60 29.86 12.94 -15.65
N SER A 61 29.13 12.87 -16.76
CA SER A 61 27.68 12.99 -16.74
C SER A 61 27.01 11.84 -17.48
N VAL A 62 26.00 11.27 -16.84
CA VAL A 62 25.18 10.17 -17.36
C VAL A 62 23.71 10.41 -17.01
N PRO A 63 22.74 9.93 -17.80
CA PRO A 63 21.35 9.93 -17.37
C PRO A 63 21.16 8.98 -16.17
N GLY A 64 20.20 9.25 -15.29
CA GLY A 64 19.80 8.29 -14.25
C GLY A 64 19.24 7.01 -14.86
N GLY A 65 19.34 5.87 -14.18
CA GLY A 65 19.03 4.57 -14.77
C GLY A 65 20.12 3.53 -14.50
N ARG A 66 20.00 2.36 -15.14
CA ARG A 66 21.03 1.32 -15.09
C ARG A 66 22.20 1.74 -15.97
N ARG A 67 23.35 2.02 -15.36
CA ARG A 67 24.56 2.47 -16.05
C ARG A 67 25.69 1.48 -15.90
N SER A 68 26.46 1.34 -16.98
CA SER A 68 27.63 0.50 -17.08
C SER A 68 28.88 1.36 -17.30
N PHE A 69 29.94 1.05 -16.56
CA PHE A 69 31.23 1.70 -16.63
C PHE A 69 32.30 0.67 -16.96
N GLU A 70 33.20 1.00 -17.89
CA GLU A 70 34.45 0.27 -18.10
C GLU A 70 35.57 1.03 -17.39
N ILE A 71 36.19 0.39 -16.41
CA ILE A 71 37.30 0.94 -15.64
C ILE A 71 38.59 0.39 -16.20
N ILE A 72 39.49 1.27 -16.66
CA ILE A 72 40.79 0.90 -17.21
C ILE A 72 41.87 1.33 -16.22
N ASN A 73 42.73 0.40 -15.81
CA ASN A 73 43.88 0.73 -14.99
C ASN A 73 45.10 1.08 -15.87
N ALA A 74 45.41 2.38 -15.96
CA ALA A 74 46.58 2.92 -16.64
C ALA A 74 47.69 3.34 -15.65
N SER A 75 47.68 2.79 -14.44
CA SER A 75 48.72 2.98 -13.43
C SER A 75 49.68 1.79 -13.35
N ASP A 76 50.67 1.87 -12.46
CA ASP A 76 51.67 0.84 -12.21
C ASP A 76 51.32 -0.13 -11.07
N ARG A 77 50.13 0.01 -10.47
CA ARG A 77 49.68 -0.77 -9.30
C ARG A 77 48.22 -1.22 -9.43
N PRO A 78 47.75 -2.20 -8.63
CA PRO A 78 46.33 -2.49 -8.53
C PRO A 78 45.55 -1.25 -8.04
N ILE A 79 44.37 -1.02 -8.62
CA ILE A 79 43.51 0.11 -8.26
C ILE A 79 42.07 -0.36 -8.00
N GLU A 80 41.28 0.55 -7.42
CA GLU A 80 39.84 0.44 -7.32
C GLU A 80 39.15 1.70 -7.87
N TRP A 81 37.88 1.57 -8.25
CA TRP A 81 37.03 2.69 -8.59
C TRP A 81 35.70 2.57 -7.88
N GLU A 82 35.30 3.64 -7.21
CA GLU A 82 34.08 3.69 -6.40
C GLU A 82 33.22 4.88 -6.80
N ILE A 83 31.90 4.70 -6.72
CA ILE A 83 30.91 5.78 -6.76
C ILE A 83 30.43 6.01 -5.33
N LEU A 84 30.53 7.25 -4.86
CA LEU A 84 30.27 7.63 -3.47
C LEU A 84 29.10 8.63 -3.37
N ASP A 85 28.27 8.43 -2.36
CA ASP A 85 27.28 9.41 -1.89
C ASP A 85 27.63 9.84 -0.45
N GLY A 86 28.27 11.00 -0.31
CA GLY A 86 28.87 11.44 0.94
C GLY A 86 29.97 10.50 1.43
N VAL A 87 29.68 9.71 2.46
CA VAL A 87 30.59 8.70 3.05
C VAL A 87 30.23 7.26 2.65
N MET A 88 29.15 7.07 1.91
CA MET A 88 28.64 5.76 1.51
C MET A 88 29.19 5.35 0.15
N VAL A 89 29.66 4.11 0.02
CA VAL A 89 30.01 3.49 -1.26
C VAL A 89 28.74 2.92 -1.90
N LEU A 90 28.34 3.48 -3.05
CA LEU A 90 27.16 3.03 -3.79
C LEU A 90 27.48 1.82 -4.68
N ALA A 91 28.66 1.79 -5.28
CA ALA A 91 29.13 0.72 -6.14
C ALA A 91 30.64 0.82 -6.33
N GLU A 92 31.31 -0.33 -6.44
CA GLU A 92 32.76 -0.40 -6.56
C GLU A 92 33.26 -1.53 -7.47
N ARG A 93 34.48 -1.33 -7.98
CA ARG A 93 35.31 -2.40 -8.55
C ARG A 93 36.74 -2.27 -8.03
N GLU A 94 37.17 -3.29 -7.31
CA GLU A 94 38.49 -3.38 -6.67
C GLU A 94 39.46 -4.31 -7.40
N ASN A 95 40.73 -4.26 -6.98
CA ASN A 95 41.79 -5.18 -7.40
C ASN A 95 42.03 -5.24 -8.92
N ILE A 96 41.82 -4.14 -9.63
CA ILE A 96 42.06 -4.06 -11.08
C ILE A 96 43.56 -3.94 -11.30
N ALA A 97 44.20 -4.99 -11.82
CA ALA A 97 45.65 -5.01 -12.04
C ALA A 97 46.13 -4.02 -13.12
N PRO A 98 47.41 -3.59 -13.10
CA PRO A 98 47.97 -2.71 -14.13
C PRO A 98 47.74 -3.20 -15.55
N GLY A 99 47.19 -2.35 -16.43
CA GLY A 99 46.88 -2.67 -17.81
C GLY A 99 45.58 -3.48 -18.04
N PHE A 100 44.85 -3.83 -16.98
CA PHE A 100 43.57 -4.54 -17.08
C PHE A 100 42.38 -3.57 -17.13
N ARG A 101 41.25 -4.12 -17.58
CA ARG A 101 39.93 -3.46 -17.63
C ARG A 101 38.91 -4.26 -16.82
N ALA A 102 37.98 -3.57 -16.18
CA ALA A 102 36.87 -4.19 -15.44
C ALA A 102 35.56 -3.45 -15.73
N GLY A 103 34.44 -4.18 -15.72
CA GLY A 103 33.11 -3.59 -15.88
C GLY A 103 32.40 -3.41 -14.53
N LEU A 104 31.74 -2.26 -14.33
CA LEU A 104 30.81 -2.01 -13.23
C LEU A 104 29.43 -1.68 -13.78
N THR A 105 28.37 -2.30 -13.28
CA THR A 105 26.99 -1.90 -13.60
C THR A 105 26.27 -1.53 -12.32
N VAL A 106 25.60 -0.39 -12.31
CA VAL A 106 24.95 0.22 -11.14
C VAL A 106 23.65 0.92 -11.55
N GLN A 107 22.64 0.92 -10.68
CA GLN A 107 21.45 1.74 -10.84
C GLN A 107 21.69 3.11 -10.18
N LEU A 108 21.62 4.20 -10.96
CA LEU A 108 21.87 5.56 -10.48
C LEU A 108 20.60 6.39 -10.46
N GLN A 109 20.36 7.11 -9.37
CA GLN A 109 19.30 8.13 -9.28
C GLN A 109 19.85 9.51 -9.69
N PRO A 110 19.00 10.45 -10.15
CA PRO A 110 19.45 11.81 -10.44
C PRO A 110 20.08 12.46 -9.21
N GLY A 111 21.25 13.08 -9.37
CA GLY A 111 22.02 13.61 -8.24
C GLY A 111 23.48 13.89 -8.57
N SER A 112 24.24 14.31 -7.55
CA SER A 112 25.68 14.56 -7.65
C SER A 112 26.43 13.61 -6.73
N TYR A 113 27.30 12.80 -7.32
CA TYR A 113 28.10 11.78 -6.64
C TYR A 113 29.59 12.08 -6.78
N GLN A 114 30.41 11.49 -5.90
CA GLN A 114 31.87 11.54 -6.00
C GLN A 114 32.42 10.24 -6.58
N MET A 115 33.53 10.32 -7.29
CA MET A 115 34.25 9.16 -7.83
C MET A 115 35.58 9.01 -7.11
N ALA A 116 35.86 7.86 -6.48
CA ALA A 116 37.18 7.55 -5.94
C ALA A 116 38.07 6.97 -7.06
N CYS A 117 39.24 7.58 -7.28
CA CYS A 117 40.06 7.36 -8.47
C CYS A 117 41.32 6.55 -8.17
N GLY A 118 41.17 5.30 -7.76
CA GLY A 118 42.29 4.40 -7.43
C GLY A 118 42.75 4.55 -5.99
N LEU A 119 43.65 5.50 -5.72
CA LEU A 119 44.20 5.69 -4.38
C LEU A 119 43.35 6.68 -3.58
N LEU A 120 43.15 6.41 -2.28
CA LEU A 120 42.48 7.30 -1.33
C LEU A 120 43.06 8.73 -1.29
N SER A 121 44.34 8.88 -1.62
CA SER A 121 45.04 10.17 -1.68
C SER A 121 44.79 10.95 -2.97
N ASN A 122 44.24 10.31 -4.01
CA ASN A 122 43.95 10.97 -5.27
C ASN A 122 42.75 11.92 -5.12
N PRO A 123 42.72 13.03 -5.86
CA PRO A 123 41.52 13.87 -5.93
C PRO A 123 40.31 13.03 -6.36
N ARG A 124 39.15 13.32 -5.76
CA ARG A 124 37.88 12.71 -6.14
C ARG A 124 37.31 13.37 -7.37
N GLY A 125 36.80 12.56 -8.30
CA GLY A 125 36.04 13.05 -9.45
C GLY A 125 34.59 13.35 -9.08
N THR A 126 33.86 13.99 -9.99
CA THR A 126 32.42 14.27 -9.87
C THR A 126 31.63 13.47 -10.90
N LEU A 127 30.59 12.77 -10.47
CA LEU A 127 29.61 12.11 -11.32
C LEU A 127 28.27 12.81 -11.18
N THR A 128 27.84 13.50 -12.23
CA THR A 128 26.52 14.14 -12.31
C THR A 128 25.54 13.22 -13.01
N VAL A 129 24.49 12.82 -12.31
CA VAL A 129 23.43 11.98 -12.86
C VAL A 129 22.21 12.84 -13.18
N THR A 130 21.85 12.95 -14.44
CA THR A 130 20.73 13.79 -14.88
C THR A 130 19.39 13.07 -14.75
N PRO A 131 18.26 13.79 -14.66
CA PRO A 131 16.93 13.18 -14.79
C PRO A 131 16.81 12.37 -16.10
N SER A 132 16.02 11.31 -16.05
CA SER A 132 15.68 10.47 -17.22
C SER A 132 14.37 9.73 -16.97
N ASP A 133 13.72 9.29 -18.04
CA ASP A 133 12.51 8.48 -17.95
C ASP A 133 12.78 7.11 -17.29
N GLU A 134 13.95 6.53 -17.54
CA GLU A 134 14.35 5.25 -16.94
C GLU A 134 14.53 5.37 -15.41
N ALA A 135 15.13 6.46 -14.93
CA ALA A 135 15.23 6.72 -13.50
C ALA A 135 13.86 6.98 -12.88
N ALA A 136 13.01 7.76 -13.55
CA ALA A 136 11.65 8.02 -13.09
C ALA A 136 10.84 6.72 -13.02
N GLN A 137 10.95 5.84 -14.02
CA GLN A 137 10.28 4.54 -14.06
C GLN A 137 10.82 3.60 -12.97
N ALA A 138 12.14 3.52 -12.77
CA ALA A 138 12.73 2.72 -11.70
C ALA A 138 12.32 3.22 -10.30
N ALA A 139 12.28 4.54 -10.09
CA ALA A 139 11.78 5.14 -8.86
C ALA A 139 10.29 4.88 -8.65
N SER A 140 9.48 4.96 -9.71
CA SER A 140 8.07 4.59 -9.68
C SER A 140 7.88 3.11 -9.34
N GLU A 141 8.63 2.19 -9.95
CA GLU A 141 8.53 0.76 -9.62
C GLU A 141 8.93 0.45 -8.18
N VAL A 142 10.00 1.07 -7.67
CA VAL A 142 10.39 0.95 -6.26
C VAL A 142 9.27 1.48 -5.37
N THR A 143 8.65 2.58 -5.76
CA THR A 143 7.52 3.17 -5.04
C THR A 143 6.28 2.26 -5.07
N LEU A 144 5.93 1.67 -6.21
CA LEU A 144 4.84 0.68 -6.34
C LEU A 144 5.11 -0.57 -5.50
N ARG A 145 6.37 -1.04 -5.42
CA ARG A 145 6.74 -2.17 -4.55
C ARG A 145 6.51 -1.87 -3.07
N LYS A 146 6.63 -0.61 -2.64
CA LYS A 146 6.32 -0.19 -1.25
C LYS A 146 4.85 -0.37 -0.90
N PHE A 147 3.94 -0.45 -1.88
CA PHE A 147 2.51 -0.72 -1.63
C PHE A 147 2.16 -2.19 -1.43
N LEU A 148 3.05 -3.15 -1.75
CA LEU A 148 2.73 -4.59 -1.64
C LEU A 148 2.33 -5.00 -0.22
N GLY A 149 3.08 -4.52 0.77
CA GLY A 149 2.76 -4.71 2.19
C GLY A 149 1.44 -4.05 2.58
N PRO A 150 1.29 -2.72 2.40
CA PRO A 150 0.05 -1.98 2.62
C PRO A 150 -1.21 -2.61 2.00
N LEU A 151 -1.15 -3.02 0.73
CA LEU A 151 -2.29 -3.64 0.04
C LEU A 151 -2.64 -5.01 0.63
N SER A 152 -1.63 -5.81 0.99
CA SER A 152 -1.84 -7.10 1.63
C SER A 152 -2.45 -6.95 3.03
N GLU A 153 -1.97 -5.97 3.80
CA GLU A 153 -2.51 -5.67 5.12
C GLU A 153 -3.93 -5.13 5.04
N TYR A 154 -4.24 -4.29 4.06
CA TYR A 154 -5.60 -3.80 3.85
C TYR A 154 -6.55 -4.93 3.46
N ARG A 155 -6.12 -5.88 2.61
CA ARG A 155 -6.90 -7.09 2.30
C ARG A 155 -7.28 -7.86 3.57
N VAL A 156 -6.31 -8.08 4.46
CA VAL A 156 -6.55 -8.78 5.73
C VAL A 156 -7.54 -7.99 6.59
N TYR A 157 -7.37 -6.68 6.70
CA TYR A 157 -8.28 -5.80 7.43
C TYR A 157 -9.72 -5.90 6.89
N LEU A 158 -9.91 -5.83 5.58
CA LEU A 158 -11.23 -5.93 4.95
C LEU A 158 -11.88 -7.29 5.19
N VAL A 159 -11.12 -8.38 5.16
CA VAL A 159 -11.62 -9.73 5.48
C VAL A 159 -12.04 -9.80 6.95
N MET A 160 -11.22 -9.30 7.86
CA MET A 160 -11.53 -9.30 9.30
C MET A 160 -12.77 -8.47 9.62
N GLN A 161 -12.84 -7.24 9.13
CA GLN A 161 -13.97 -6.36 9.39
C GLN A 161 -15.24 -6.80 8.63
N GLY A 162 -15.12 -7.36 7.43
CA GLY A 162 -16.27 -7.98 6.73
C GLY A 162 -16.85 -9.17 7.50
N ASN A 163 -15.99 -9.99 8.11
CA ASN A 163 -16.44 -11.05 9.03
C ASN A 163 -17.12 -10.47 10.29
N ALA A 164 -16.55 -9.42 10.88
CA ALA A 164 -17.11 -8.77 12.05
C ALA A 164 -18.47 -8.13 11.75
N ALA A 165 -18.62 -7.45 10.62
CA ALA A 165 -19.88 -6.87 10.15
C ALA A 165 -20.96 -7.95 10.01
N LEU A 166 -20.67 -9.03 9.27
CA LEU A 166 -21.59 -10.16 9.14
C LEU A 166 -21.99 -10.75 10.49
N LYS A 167 -21.01 -11.01 11.37
CA LYS A 167 -21.28 -11.58 12.70
C LYS A 167 -22.17 -10.66 13.53
N SER A 168 -21.87 -9.37 13.56
CA SER A 168 -22.66 -8.40 14.32
C SER A 168 -24.09 -8.23 13.79
N ALA A 169 -24.30 -8.34 12.47
CA ALA A 169 -25.63 -8.35 11.88
C ALA A 169 -26.42 -9.63 12.20
N GLN A 170 -25.76 -10.79 12.28
CA GLN A 170 -26.38 -12.02 12.75
C GLN A 170 -26.82 -11.91 14.22
N ASP A 171 -26.02 -11.24 15.05
CA ASP A 171 -26.35 -10.99 16.46
C ASP A 171 -27.52 -10.00 16.58
N LEU A 172 -27.55 -8.94 15.77
CA LEU A 172 -28.69 -8.02 15.65
C LEU A 172 -29.97 -8.77 15.22
N ARG A 173 -29.88 -9.60 14.18
CA ARG A 173 -31.00 -10.42 13.71
C ARG A 173 -31.52 -11.34 14.81
N ALA A 174 -30.65 -11.96 15.59
CA ALA A 174 -31.04 -12.79 16.73
C ALA A 174 -31.74 -11.97 17.83
N ALA A 175 -31.27 -10.75 18.12
CA ALA A 175 -31.90 -9.85 19.08
C ALA A 175 -33.28 -9.36 18.60
N ILE A 176 -33.47 -9.10 17.31
CA ILE A 176 -34.78 -8.77 16.73
C ILE A 176 -35.73 -9.97 16.87
N ALA A 177 -35.25 -11.18 16.58
CA ALA A 177 -36.05 -12.41 16.65
C ALA A 177 -36.53 -12.75 18.07
N SER A 178 -35.83 -12.30 19.12
CA SER A 178 -36.26 -12.52 20.51
C SER A 178 -37.44 -11.63 20.94
N GLY A 179 -37.72 -10.56 20.19
CA GLY A 179 -38.73 -9.56 20.54
C GLY A 179 -38.28 -8.54 21.58
N ASP A 180 -37.04 -8.62 22.08
CA ASP A 180 -36.50 -7.66 23.04
C ASP A 180 -35.98 -6.41 22.32
N VAL A 181 -36.79 -5.34 22.33
CA VAL A 181 -36.46 -4.06 21.69
C VAL A 181 -35.17 -3.45 22.26
N ALA A 182 -34.93 -3.54 23.57
CA ALA A 182 -33.76 -2.93 24.19
C ALA A 182 -32.46 -3.69 23.81
N ALA A 183 -32.54 -5.03 23.79
CA ALA A 183 -31.44 -5.86 23.30
C ALA A 183 -31.17 -5.60 21.81
N ALA A 184 -32.22 -5.46 20.99
CA ALA A 184 -32.08 -5.17 19.57
C ALA A 184 -31.50 -3.77 19.29
N GLN A 185 -31.89 -2.74 20.05
CA GLN A 185 -31.29 -1.40 19.97
C GLN A 185 -29.79 -1.43 20.27
N THR A 186 -29.39 -2.17 21.31
CA THR A 186 -27.97 -2.33 21.69
C THR A 186 -27.20 -3.07 20.59
N ALA A 187 -27.76 -4.17 20.08
CA ALA A 187 -27.15 -4.93 18.99
C ALA A 187 -27.07 -4.13 17.68
N TRP A 188 -28.03 -3.26 17.41
CA TRP A 188 -28.03 -2.40 16.23
C TRP A 188 -26.87 -1.41 16.28
N ALA A 189 -26.68 -0.74 17.43
CA ALA A 189 -25.56 0.19 17.61
C ALA A 189 -24.21 -0.54 17.45
N ALA A 190 -24.08 -1.75 17.99
CA ALA A 190 -22.88 -2.57 17.83
C ALA A 190 -22.64 -3.03 16.38
N ALA A 191 -23.69 -3.37 15.64
CA ALA A 191 -23.60 -3.85 14.27
C ALA A 191 -23.14 -2.77 13.27
N ARG A 192 -23.37 -1.50 13.59
CA ARG A 192 -22.91 -0.40 12.75
C ARG A 192 -21.40 -0.23 12.73
N LEU A 193 -20.70 -0.46 13.84
CA LEU A 193 -19.27 -0.09 13.94
C LEU A 193 -18.38 -0.83 12.92
N PRO A 194 -18.46 -2.17 12.74
CA PRO A 194 -17.66 -2.85 11.73
C PRO A 194 -18.06 -2.48 10.29
N TRP A 195 -19.31 -2.09 10.05
CA TRP A 195 -19.73 -1.53 8.77
C TRP A 195 -19.06 -0.17 8.49
N ARG A 196 -18.99 0.72 9.49
CA ARG A 196 -18.30 2.02 9.35
C ARG A 196 -16.80 1.85 9.09
N HIS A 197 -16.15 0.85 9.68
CA HIS A 197 -14.74 0.51 9.42
C HIS A 197 -14.44 0.17 7.95
N ILE A 198 -15.34 -0.56 7.29
CA ILE A 198 -15.16 -1.02 5.89
C ILE A 198 -15.79 -0.11 4.85
N GLN A 199 -16.59 0.88 5.30
CA GLN A 199 -17.27 1.83 4.43
C GLN A 199 -16.36 2.50 3.39
N PRO A 200 -15.07 2.84 3.67
CA PRO A 200 -14.21 3.45 2.66
C PRO A 200 -14.23 2.70 1.32
N LEU A 201 -14.09 1.38 1.34
CA LEU A 201 -14.18 0.56 0.13
C LEU A 201 -15.62 0.13 -0.16
N ALA A 202 -16.41 -0.22 0.85
CA ALA A 202 -17.76 -0.75 0.66
C ALA A 202 -18.71 0.23 -0.02
N TYR A 203 -18.50 1.54 0.16
CA TYR A 203 -19.27 2.61 -0.51
C TYR A 203 -19.22 2.52 -2.04
N ARG A 204 -18.17 1.91 -2.61
CA ARG A 204 -18.03 1.72 -4.06
C ARG A 204 -18.90 0.58 -4.60
N PHE A 205 -19.46 -0.26 -3.75
CA PHE A 205 -20.47 -1.26 -4.14
C PHE A 205 -21.87 -0.65 -3.99
N SER A 206 -22.20 0.30 -4.87
CA SER A 206 -23.41 1.13 -4.76
C SER A 206 -24.72 0.33 -4.66
N ASP A 207 -24.78 -0.85 -5.28
CA ASP A 207 -25.93 -1.74 -5.17
C ASP A 207 -26.11 -2.30 -3.75
N LEU A 208 -25.01 -2.62 -3.06
CA LEU A 208 -25.02 -3.08 -1.67
C LEU A 208 -25.19 -1.92 -0.69
N GLU A 209 -24.53 -0.79 -0.93
CA GLU A 209 -24.65 0.41 -0.10
C GLU A 209 -26.12 0.84 0.01
N GLY A 210 -26.82 0.93 -1.13
CA GLY A 210 -28.23 1.30 -1.17
C GLY A 210 -29.18 0.27 -0.55
N ARG A 211 -28.74 -0.96 -0.26
CA ARG A 211 -29.54 -1.96 0.48
C ARG A 211 -29.19 -2.04 1.96
N ILE A 212 -27.93 -1.77 2.30
CA ILE A 212 -27.36 -1.90 3.65
C ILE A 212 -27.57 -0.62 4.47
N ASP A 213 -27.39 0.57 3.88
CA ASP A 213 -27.29 1.84 4.63
C ASP A 213 -28.09 2.99 3.99
N ALA A 214 -29.13 2.67 3.22
CA ALA A 214 -29.99 3.69 2.62
C ALA A 214 -30.78 4.48 3.67
N ARG A 215 -30.70 5.81 3.58
CA ARG A 215 -31.49 6.74 4.41
C ARG A 215 -32.88 6.93 3.81
N ALA A 216 -33.91 6.95 4.66
CA ALA A 216 -35.30 7.20 4.23
C ALA A 216 -35.45 8.53 3.47
N THR A 217 -34.68 9.56 3.83
CA THR A 217 -34.69 10.87 3.15
C THR A 217 -34.29 10.82 1.68
N TYR A 218 -33.63 9.74 1.24
CA TYR A 218 -33.23 9.52 -0.16
C TYR A 218 -34.23 8.70 -0.97
N LEU A 219 -35.30 8.22 -0.33
CA LEU A 219 -36.33 7.40 -0.97
C LEU A 219 -37.60 8.21 -1.18
N ALA A 220 -38.27 7.99 -2.31
CA ALA A 220 -39.47 8.76 -2.68
C ALA A 220 -40.62 8.52 -1.69
N GLY A 221 -40.81 7.27 -1.26
CA GLY A 221 -41.78 6.88 -0.24
C GLY A 221 -41.28 7.05 1.21
N ARG A 222 -40.03 7.50 1.40
CA ARG A 222 -39.37 7.59 2.71
C ARG A 222 -39.49 6.30 3.53
N GLU A 223 -40.00 6.36 4.76
CA GLU A 223 -40.15 5.20 5.63
C GLU A 223 -41.17 4.17 5.12
N GLU A 224 -42.05 4.59 4.20
CA GLU A 224 -43.05 3.73 3.55
C GLU A 224 -42.56 3.15 2.21
N ASP A 225 -41.37 3.55 1.75
CA ASP A 225 -40.81 3.07 0.49
C ASP A 225 -40.45 1.57 0.60
N PRO A 226 -40.88 0.71 -0.34
CA PRO A 226 -40.52 -0.72 -0.32
C PRO A 226 -39.01 -0.96 -0.46
N ALA A 227 -38.24 0.00 -0.98
CA ALA A 227 -36.79 -0.06 -1.03
C ALA A 227 -36.12 0.34 0.30
N PHE A 228 -36.87 0.77 1.31
CA PHE A 228 -36.31 1.13 2.62
C PHE A 228 -35.95 -0.13 3.40
N THR A 229 -34.70 -0.57 3.26
CA THR A 229 -34.13 -1.77 3.91
C THR A 229 -32.90 -1.42 4.75
N GLY A 230 -32.19 -2.44 5.26
CA GLY A 230 -30.88 -2.25 5.89
C GLY A 230 -30.93 -1.59 7.27
N TYR A 231 -29.79 -1.01 7.68
CA TYR A 231 -29.58 -0.48 9.02
C TYR A 231 -30.60 0.60 9.39
N HIS A 232 -30.86 1.57 8.52
CA HIS A 232 -31.78 2.67 8.87
C HIS A 232 -33.25 2.24 8.90
N ARG A 233 -33.66 1.21 8.14
CA ARG A 233 -35.00 0.62 8.28
C ARG A 233 -35.17 -0.08 9.62
N LEU A 234 -34.13 -0.78 10.08
CA LEU A 234 -34.09 -1.40 11.41
C LEU A 234 -34.06 -0.32 12.49
N GLU A 235 -33.28 0.74 12.30
CA GLU A 235 -33.21 1.88 13.20
C GLU A 235 -34.59 2.52 13.42
N TYR A 236 -35.31 2.81 12.33
CA TYR A 236 -36.66 3.37 12.40
C TYR A 236 -37.61 2.49 13.23
N GLY A 237 -37.59 1.18 12.98
CA GLY A 237 -38.41 0.22 13.73
C GLY A 237 -38.06 0.19 15.23
N LEU A 238 -36.76 0.09 15.52
CA LEU A 238 -36.27 -0.11 16.89
C LEU A 238 -36.33 1.16 17.74
N PHE A 239 -36.03 2.34 17.18
CA PHE A 239 -35.89 3.57 17.97
C PHE A 239 -37.12 4.47 17.86
N ALA A 240 -37.68 4.68 16.67
CA ALA A 240 -38.85 5.53 16.48
C ALA A 240 -40.16 4.78 16.81
N ARG A 241 -40.32 3.56 16.27
CA ARG A 241 -41.52 2.74 16.53
C ARG A 241 -41.43 1.92 17.81
N LYS A 242 -40.23 1.75 18.38
CA LYS A 242 -39.97 0.96 19.60
C LYS A 242 -40.56 -0.46 19.52
N SER A 243 -40.41 -1.10 18.35
CA SER A 243 -40.99 -2.41 18.07
C SER A 243 -40.04 -3.25 17.22
N THR A 244 -40.11 -4.57 17.36
CA THR A 244 -39.44 -5.54 16.48
C THR A 244 -40.38 -6.11 15.41
N GLU A 245 -41.65 -5.70 15.40
CA GLU A 245 -42.64 -6.15 14.42
C GLU A 245 -42.17 -5.86 12.99
N ASP A 246 -42.32 -6.85 12.12
CA ASP A 246 -41.94 -6.82 10.70
C ASP A 246 -40.44 -6.53 10.43
N LEU A 247 -39.58 -6.56 11.45
CA LEU A 247 -38.14 -6.28 11.28
C LEU A 247 -37.32 -7.52 10.93
N LEU A 248 -37.81 -8.72 11.26
CA LEU A 248 -37.05 -9.95 11.04
C LEU A 248 -36.70 -10.18 9.56
N PRO A 249 -37.62 -10.00 8.58
CA PRO A 249 -37.27 -10.10 7.16
C PRO A 249 -36.22 -9.07 6.70
N VAL A 250 -36.24 -7.86 7.28
CA VAL A 250 -35.23 -6.82 6.97
C VAL A 250 -33.87 -7.21 7.53
N ALA A 251 -33.83 -7.79 8.74
CA ALA A 251 -32.60 -8.28 9.35
C ALA A 251 -32.04 -9.51 8.61
N ASP A 252 -32.91 -10.41 8.12
CA ASP A 252 -32.52 -11.52 7.25
C ASP A 252 -31.83 -11.01 5.98
N GLN A 253 -32.45 -10.02 5.31
CA GLN A 253 -31.90 -9.41 4.10
C GLN A 253 -30.54 -8.73 4.36
N LEU A 254 -30.41 -7.99 5.48
CA LEU A 254 -29.15 -7.37 5.88
C LEU A 254 -28.02 -8.40 6.06
N VAL A 255 -28.31 -9.55 6.69
CA VAL A 255 -27.33 -10.64 6.83
C VAL A 255 -26.91 -11.16 5.45
N THR A 256 -27.86 -11.42 4.54
CA THR A 256 -27.56 -11.85 3.17
C THR A 256 -26.71 -10.83 2.42
N ASP A 257 -27.04 -9.54 2.50
CA ASP A 257 -26.25 -8.49 1.84
C ASP A 257 -24.83 -8.39 2.40
N LEU A 258 -24.63 -8.60 3.71
CA LEU A 258 -23.31 -8.62 4.32
C LEU A 258 -22.49 -9.88 3.99
N GLU A 259 -23.13 -11.02 3.71
CA GLU A 259 -22.47 -12.21 3.16
C GLU A 259 -21.93 -11.95 1.75
N ILE A 260 -22.74 -11.27 0.92
CA ILE A 260 -22.33 -10.85 -0.43
C ILE A 260 -21.19 -9.82 -0.32
N LEU A 261 -21.34 -8.81 0.54
CA LEU A 261 -20.33 -7.77 0.77
C LEU A 261 -18.99 -8.39 1.19
N LYS A 262 -19.00 -9.29 2.18
CA LYS A 262 -17.80 -9.99 2.64
C LYS A 262 -17.07 -10.69 1.48
N THR A 263 -17.82 -11.33 0.58
CA THR A 263 -17.25 -11.98 -0.60
C THR A 263 -16.63 -10.96 -1.56
N ARG A 264 -17.35 -9.87 -1.86
CA ARG A 264 -16.84 -8.80 -2.73
C ARG A 264 -15.64 -8.07 -2.15
N LEU A 265 -15.60 -7.80 -0.85
CA LEU A 265 -14.44 -7.20 -0.16
C LEU A 265 -13.21 -8.08 -0.26
N ARG A 266 -13.39 -9.40 -0.09
CA ARG A 266 -12.30 -10.38 -0.24
C ARG A 266 -11.75 -10.41 -1.66
N GLU A 267 -12.59 -10.19 -2.67
CA GLU A 267 -12.24 -10.33 -4.09
C GLU A 267 -11.91 -9.00 -4.78
N ALA A 268 -12.21 -7.86 -4.15
CA ALA A 268 -12.04 -6.53 -4.72
C ALA A 268 -10.62 -6.32 -5.27
N PRO A 269 -10.43 -5.80 -6.49
CA PRO A 269 -9.10 -5.40 -6.94
C PRO A 269 -8.61 -4.27 -6.02
N LEU A 270 -7.41 -4.44 -5.47
CA LEU A 270 -6.74 -3.42 -4.69
C LEU A 270 -5.47 -3.04 -5.43
N ASP A 271 -5.35 -1.76 -5.77
CA ASP A 271 -4.17 -1.19 -6.37
C ASP A 271 -3.71 0.05 -5.58
N PRO A 272 -2.47 0.52 -5.79
CA PRO A 272 -1.95 1.68 -5.08
C PRO A 272 -2.80 2.96 -5.23
N GLN A 273 -3.36 3.21 -6.41
CA GLN A 273 -4.15 4.41 -6.67
C GLN A 273 -5.47 4.38 -5.90
N LEU A 274 -6.11 3.22 -5.82
CA LEU A 274 -7.27 3.01 -4.98
C LEU A 274 -6.90 3.25 -3.51
N LEU A 275 -5.78 2.70 -3.02
CA LEU A 275 -5.38 2.88 -1.63
C LEU A 275 -5.14 4.35 -1.25
N ILE A 276 -4.60 5.15 -2.17
CA ILE A 276 -4.41 6.60 -1.97
C ILE A 276 -5.74 7.36 -1.98
N SER A 277 -6.62 7.06 -2.93
CA SER A 277 -7.88 7.82 -3.11
C SER A 277 -8.91 7.53 -2.03
N LEU A 278 -9.01 6.28 -1.55
CA LEU A 278 -10.01 5.87 -0.56
C LEU A 278 -10.12 6.78 0.68
N PRO A 279 -9.03 7.09 1.41
CA PRO A 279 -9.15 7.94 2.59
C PRO A 279 -9.50 9.39 2.24
N VAL A 280 -9.05 9.93 1.09
CA VAL A 280 -9.42 11.28 0.62
C VAL A 280 -10.92 11.36 0.35
N ASP A 281 -11.45 10.47 -0.50
CA ASP A 281 -12.87 10.40 -0.84
C ASP A 281 -13.73 10.24 0.42
N THR A 282 -13.24 9.43 1.37
CA THR A 282 -13.96 9.14 2.61
C THR A 282 -14.03 10.37 3.51
N VAL A 283 -12.91 11.06 3.78
CA VAL A 283 -12.93 12.22 4.67
C VAL A 283 -13.72 13.38 4.07
N GLU A 284 -13.68 13.57 2.75
CA GLU A 284 -14.49 14.59 2.06
C GLU A 284 -15.99 14.30 2.20
N ARG A 285 -16.42 13.06 1.95
CA ARG A 285 -17.82 12.65 2.13
C ARG A 285 -18.28 12.84 3.59
N ILE A 286 -17.45 12.46 4.55
CA ILE A 286 -17.76 12.63 5.97
C ILE A 286 -17.90 14.12 6.34
N ALA A 287 -16.96 14.96 5.87
CA ALA A 287 -16.96 16.39 6.13
C ALA A 287 -18.16 17.12 5.51
N GLN A 288 -18.52 16.77 4.27
CA GLN A 288 -19.56 17.46 3.51
C GLN A 288 -20.98 16.99 3.85
N GLY A 289 -21.14 15.70 4.21
CA GLY A 289 -22.45 15.10 4.48
C GLY A 289 -22.63 14.66 5.94
N GLN A 290 -21.87 13.65 6.38
CA GLN A 290 -22.14 13.00 7.67
C GLN A 290 -22.05 13.97 8.87
N ILE A 291 -21.04 14.85 8.91
CA ILE A 291 -20.84 15.81 10.01
C ILE A 291 -21.83 16.99 9.95
N THR A 292 -22.37 17.30 8.78
CA THR A 292 -23.27 18.45 8.63
C THR A 292 -24.73 18.05 8.82
N GLU A 293 -25.11 16.87 8.34
CA GLU A 293 -26.50 16.39 8.30
C GLU A 293 -26.85 15.44 9.46
N GLY A 294 -25.89 14.65 9.94
CA GLY A 294 -26.19 13.42 10.67
C GLY A 294 -26.80 12.33 9.77
N GLU A 295 -26.67 11.09 10.19
CA GLU A 295 -27.16 9.89 9.49
C GLU A 295 -28.23 9.16 10.31
N ASN A 296 -28.08 9.07 11.64
CA ASN A 296 -28.91 8.25 12.53
C ASN A 296 -30.02 9.08 13.18
N ILE A 297 -30.98 9.54 12.37
CA ILE A 297 -32.02 10.49 12.82
C ILE A 297 -32.96 9.95 13.90
N TYR A 298 -32.99 8.62 14.13
CA TYR A 298 -33.85 8.00 15.14
C TYR A 298 -33.07 7.58 16.38
N ALA A 299 -31.88 7.01 16.22
CA ALA A 299 -31.03 6.55 17.33
C ALA A 299 -30.17 7.67 17.92
N GLY A 300 -29.79 8.68 17.12
CA GLY A 300 -29.02 9.85 17.53
C GLY A 300 -27.59 9.56 17.97
N ASN A 301 -27.04 8.40 17.64
CA ASN A 301 -25.71 7.91 18.06
C ASN A 301 -24.61 8.17 17.02
N ASP A 302 -24.77 9.17 16.16
CA ASP A 302 -23.90 9.45 15.01
C ASP A 302 -22.42 9.63 15.37
N LEU A 303 -22.11 10.13 16.57
CA LEU A 303 -20.71 10.30 17.00
C LEU A 303 -19.97 8.96 17.16
N ALA A 304 -20.67 7.89 17.57
CA ALA A 304 -20.07 6.57 17.66
C ALA A 304 -19.75 6.01 16.27
N ASP A 305 -20.64 6.24 15.30
CA ASP A 305 -20.38 5.88 13.90
C ASP A 305 -19.27 6.71 13.28
N LEU A 306 -19.23 8.01 13.60
CA LEU A 306 -18.20 8.91 13.10
C LEU A 306 -16.83 8.50 13.64
N GLN A 307 -16.74 8.14 14.93
CA GLN A 307 -15.54 7.56 15.52
C GLN A 307 -15.11 6.30 14.76
N ALA A 308 -16.02 5.35 14.51
CA ALA A 308 -15.70 4.15 13.73
C ALA A 308 -15.32 4.46 12.27
N SER A 309 -15.93 5.45 11.63
CA SER A 309 -15.54 5.90 10.29
C SER A 309 -14.12 6.49 10.31
N VAL A 310 -13.77 7.30 11.31
CA VAL A 310 -12.42 7.84 11.49
C VAL A 310 -11.40 6.73 11.78
N GLU A 311 -11.77 5.68 12.52
CA GLU A 311 -10.91 4.50 12.72
C GLU A 311 -10.65 3.74 11.41
N GLY A 312 -11.67 3.62 10.55
CA GLY A 312 -11.53 3.06 9.20
C GLY A 312 -10.58 3.88 8.32
N VAL A 313 -10.71 5.21 8.37
CA VAL A 313 -9.77 6.14 7.71
C VAL A 313 -8.37 6.02 8.30
N ALA A 314 -8.24 5.99 9.64
CA ALA A 314 -6.96 5.90 10.34
C ALA A 314 -6.20 4.63 9.95
N LYS A 315 -6.89 3.52 9.71
CA LYS A 315 -6.27 2.31 9.16
C LYS A 315 -5.60 2.59 7.80
N LEU A 316 -6.33 3.17 6.85
CA LEU A 316 -5.80 3.53 5.53
C LEU A 316 -4.64 4.52 5.63
N VAL A 317 -4.79 5.55 6.47
CA VAL A 317 -3.74 6.54 6.72
C VAL A 317 -2.48 5.87 7.25
N GLY A 318 -2.58 4.98 8.24
CA GLY A 318 -1.43 4.25 8.77
C GLY A 318 -0.67 3.45 7.70
N LEU A 319 -1.40 2.83 6.77
CA LEU A 319 -0.80 2.10 5.65
C LEU A 319 -0.07 3.03 4.67
N LEU A 320 -0.64 4.19 4.36
CA LEU A 320 -0.02 5.19 3.47
C LEU A 320 1.17 5.88 4.12
N ARG A 321 1.11 6.11 5.44
CA ARG A 321 2.21 6.68 6.23
C ARG A 321 3.47 5.81 6.15
N ALA A 322 3.32 4.48 6.17
CA ALA A 322 4.43 3.55 5.97
C ALA A 322 5.10 3.69 4.58
N VAL A 323 4.37 4.15 3.56
CA VAL A 323 4.90 4.37 2.21
C VAL A 323 5.57 5.74 2.09
N VAL A 324 4.95 6.78 2.64
CA VAL A 324 5.40 8.17 2.47
C VAL A 324 6.54 8.55 3.40
N ALA A 325 6.62 8.01 4.62
CA ALA A 325 7.66 8.36 5.59
C ALA A 325 9.11 8.28 5.04
N PRO A 326 9.53 7.24 4.28
CA PRO A 326 10.86 7.20 3.68
C PRO A 326 11.04 8.06 2.41
N VAL A 327 9.98 8.69 1.91
CA VAL A 327 9.99 9.51 0.68
C VAL A 327 9.88 11.00 1.02
N ASP A 328 8.91 11.36 1.86
CA ASP A 328 8.68 12.72 2.34
C ASP A 328 8.27 12.67 3.84
N PRO A 329 9.25 12.78 4.75
CA PRO A 329 9.01 12.79 6.19
C PRO A 329 8.14 13.96 6.67
N GLN A 330 8.22 15.13 6.01
CA GLN A 330 7.44 16.30 6.41
C GLN A 330 5.96 16.11 6.08
N LEU A 331 5.67 15.48 4.93
CA LEU A 331 4.31 15.08 4.59
C LEU A 331 3.77 14.02 5.57
N ASP A 332 4.57 13.03 5.96
CA ASP A 332 4.17 12.05 7.00
C ASP A 332 3.76 12.73 8.31
N GLU A 333 4.61 13.63 8.83
CA GLU A 333 4.35 14.37 10.07
C GLU A 333 3.06 15.19 9.97
N ARG A 334 2.85 15.87 8.83
CA ARG A 334 1.64 16.67 8.60
C ARG A 334 0.38 15.81 8.58
N ILE A 335 0.40 14.66 7.90
CA ILE A 335 -0.73 13.72 7.87
C ILE A 335 -1.01 13.19 9.28
N GLY A 336 0.03 12.79 10.00
CA GLY A 336 -0.09 12.30 11.38
C GLY A 336 -0.71 13.33 12.33
N ALA A 337 -0.26 14.59 12.26
CA ALA A 337 -0.79 15.68 13.07
C ALA A 337 -2.26 15.97 12.76
N ARG A 338 -2.66 15.97 11.49
CA ARG A 338 -4.06 16.19 11.09
C ARG A 338 -4.99 15.09 11.58
N LEU A 339 -4.59 13.82 11.45
CA LEU A 339 -5.37 12.71 11.97
C LEU A 339 -5.50 12.77 13.49
N ALA A 340 -4.41 13.10 14.20
CA ALA A 340 -4.44 13.24 15.65
C ALA A 340 -5.36 14.38 16.10
N GLN A 341 -5.40 15.50 15.36
CA GLN A 341 -6.30 16.62 15.64
C GLN A 341 -7.77 16.19 15.50
N VAL A 342 -8.15 15.54 14.39
CA VAL A 342 -9.51 15.01 14.19
C VAL A 342 -9.93 14.08 15.34
N GLN A 343 -9.04 13.17 15.76
CA GLN A 343 -9.31 12.26 16.86
C GLN A 343 -9.51 13.01 18.18
N ALA A 344 -8.66 14.00 18.47
CA ALA A 344 -8.77 14.84 19.66
C ALA A 344 -10.08 15.65 19.67
N ASP A 345 -10.50 16.19 18.53
CA ASP A 345 -11.76 16.95 18.41
C ASP A 345 -12.98 16.07 18.63
N LEU A 346 -12.97 14.84 18.11
CA LEU A 346 -13.99 13.83 18.40
C LEU A 346 -14.00 13.45 19.89
N ASP A 347 -12.85 13.15 20.47
CA ASP A 347 -12.75 12.80 21.89
C ASP A 347 -13.26 13.93 22.79
N ALA A 348 -13.02 15.18 22.41
CA ALA A 348 -13.51 16.37 23.12
C ALA A 348 -15.04 16.57 23.03
N LEU A 349 -15.76 15.79 22.21
CA LEU A 349 -17.24 15.78 22.19
C LEU A 349 -17.84 14.80 23.19
N LYS A 350 -17.04 13.94 23.82
CA LYS A 350 -17.54 12.98 24.83
C LYS A 350 -18.03 13.72 26.09
N GLN A 351 -19.11 13.20 26.68
CA GLN A 351 -19.72 13.66 27.92
C GLN A 351 -19.99 12.45 28.81
N ASP A 352 -19.70 12.55 30.11
CA ASP A 352 -19.94 11.48 31.10
C ASP A 352 -19.37 10.10 30.70
N GLY A 353 -18.24 10.08 29.97
CA GLY A 353 -17.57 8.87 29.52
C GLY A 353 -18.12 8.25 28.23
N GLY A 354 -19.08 8.87 27.56
CA GLY A 354 -19.65 8.43 26.29
C GLY A 354 -19.92 9.56 25.30
N PHE A 355 -20.50 9.24 24.15
CA PHE A 355 -20.94 10.27 23.20
C PHE A 355 -22.37 10.73 23.50
N PRO A 356 -22.62 12.05 23.58
CA PRO A 356 -23.98 12.56 23.73
C PRO A 356 -24.78 12.41 22.42
N PRO A 357 -26.12 12.55 22.46
CA PRO A 357 -26.93 12.56 21.24
C PRO A 357 -26.45 13.59 20.24
N TYR A 358 -26.42 13.26 18.96
CA TYR A 358 -25.84 14.12 17.93
C TYR A 358 -26.50 15.51 17.82
N THR A 359 -27.80 15.58 18.12
CA THR A 359 -28.57 16.84 18.15
C THR A 359 -28.11 17.80 19.25
N SER A 360 -27.40 17.32 20.27
CA SER A 360 -26.82 18.15 21.34
C SER A 360 -25.47 18.77 20.97
N VAL A 361 -24.85 18.32 19.87
CA VAL A 361 -23.55 18.84 19.42
C VAL A 361 -23.75 20.22 18.79
N PRO A 362 -23.10 21.28 19.33
CA PRO A 362 -23.20 22.62 18.77
C PRO A 362 -22.77 22.70 17.30
N ALA A 363 -23.45 23.54 16.51
CA ALA A 363 -23.22 23.65 15.08
C ALA A 363 -21.80 24.14 14.73
N ASP A 364 -21.22 25.02 15.54
CA ASP A 364 -19.84 25.49 15.43
C ASP A 364 -18.83 24.36 15.69
N ARG A 365 -19.11 23.48 16.65
CA ARG A 365 -18.28 22.29 16.91
C ARG A 365 -18.34 21.27 15.76
N ARG A 366 -19.52 21.07 15.16
CA ARG A 366 -19.67 20.26 13.94
C ARG A 366 -18.90 20.88 12.76
N ALA A 367 -19.02 22.19 12.57
CA ALA A 367 -18.30 22.89 11.50
C ALA A 367 -16.77 22.82 11.68
N ALA A 368 -16.27 22.95 12.92
CA ALA A 368 -14.85 22.79 13.23
C ALA A 368 -14.36 21.38 12.86
N LEU A 369 -15.07 20.34 13.32
CA LEU A 369 -14.70 18.96 12.99
C LEU A 369 -14.73 18.67 11.48
N ALA A 370 -15.71 19.22 10.75
CA ALA A 370 -15.75 19.12 9.28
C ALA A 370 -14.56 19.84 8.61
N ALA A 371 -14.15 21.00 9.14
CA ALA A 371 -12.99 21.72 8.65
C ALA A 371 -11.69 20.93 8.90
N ASP A 372 -11.53 20.30 10.06
CA ASP A 372 -10.37 19.47 10.37
C ASP A 372 -10.32 18.20 9.50
N MET A 373 -11.46 17.57 9.23
CA MET A 373 -11.57 16.47 8.26
C MET A 373 -11.20 16.91 6.84
N THR A 374 -11.63 18.11 6.43
CA THR A 374 -11.23 18.71 5.14
C THR A 374 -9.71 18.96 5.10
N GLY A 375 -9.13 19.45 6.20
CA GLY A 375 -7.69 19.64 6.34
C GLY A 375 -6.89 18.33 6.28
N LEU A 376 -7.43 17.24 6.83
CA LEU A 376 -6.87 15.90 6.68
C LEU A 376 -6.94 15.43 5.20
N GLY A 377 -8.07 15.65 4.53
CA GLY A 377 -8.24 15.34 3.10
C GLY A 377 -7.21 16.07 2.23
N ALA A 378 -7.01 17.36 2.46
CA ALA A 378 -5.99 18.16 1.74
C ALA A 378 -4.56 17.64 1.97
N ALA A 379 -4.23 17.21 3.20
CA ALA A 379 -2.92 16.62 3.48
C ALA A 379 -2.72 15.27 2.78
N LEU A 380 -3.76 14.44 2.74
CA LEU A 380 -3.74 13.15 2.04
C LEU A 380 -3.70 13.31 0.51
N GLY A 381 -4.37 14.31 -0.04
CA GLY A 381 -4.34 14.61 -1.48
C GLY A 381 -2.93 14.90 -2.00
N ALA A 382 -2.06 15.50 -1.18
CA ALA A 382 -0.67 15.76 -1.51
C ALA A 382 0.18 14.48 -1.70
N LEU A 383 -0.32 13.29 -1.33
CA LEU A 383 0.39 12.03 -1.53
C LEU A 383 0.55 11.68 -3.01
N GLN A 384 -0.40 12.06 -3.88
CA GLN A 384 -0.35 11.72 -5.31
C GLN A 384 0.91 12.30 -5.98
N ASP A 385 1.17 13.58 -5.71
CA ASP A 385 2.33 14.30 -6.22
C ASP A 385 3.66 13.68 -5.73
N VAL A 386 3.73 13.27 -4.46
CA VAL A 386 4.95 12.72 -3.84
C VAL A 386 5.26 11.30 -4.31
N ILE A 387 4.22 10.50 -4.53
CA ILE A 387 4.33 9.07 -4.86
C ILE A 387 4.47 8.87 -6.39
N GLY A 388 4.30 9.93 -7.18
CA GLY A 388 4.49 9.90 -8.63
C GLY A 388 3.39 9.10 -9.36
N MET A 389 2.18 9.11 -8.79
CA MET A 389 0.98 8.51 -9.39
C MET A 389 0.03 9.63 -9.80
N ASN A 390 0.31 10.23 -10.97
CA ASN A 390 -0.52 11.26 -11.61
C ASN A 390 -1.34 10.68 -12.75
#